data_AF-A0A0Q9SAI6-F1
#
_entry.id   AF-A0A0Q9SAI6-F1
#
_cell.length_a   1.000
_cell.length_b   1.000
_cell.length_c   1.000
_cell.angle_alpha   90.00
_cell.angle_beta   90.00
_cell.angle_gamma   90.00
#
_symmetry.space_group_name_H-M   'P 1'
#
loop_
_entity.id
_entity.type
_entity.pdbx_description
1 polymer ?
#
loop_
_entity_poly.entity_id
_entity_poly.type
_entity_poly.pdbx_seq_one_letter_code
_entity_poly.pdbx_strand_id
1 'polypeptide(L)' 'MLLEYLRTFQRKHHYMPSIKEMAEETAIPRTAVVWHLEKLRESNAVDYEDGKLARSLRLK' A
#
# COMPACT_ATOMS: atom_id res chain seq x y z
N MET A 1 2.60 1.94 10.99
CA MET A 1 2.21 0.52 10.85
C MET A 1 2.15 0.07 9.39
N LEU A 2 1.38 0.70 8.49
CA LEU A 2 1.29 0.26 7.08
C LEU A 2 2.60 0.42 6.28
N LEU A 3 3.35 1.52 6.48
CA LEU A 3 4.62 1.73 5.77
C LEU A 3 5.69 0.66 6.07
N GLU A 4 5.82 0.27 7.33
CA GLU A 4 6.76 -0.79 7.75
C GLU A 4 6.34 -2.17 7.23
N TYR A 5 5.02 -2.41 7.15
CA TYR A 5 4.47 -3.57 6.47
C TYR A 5 4.87 -3.58 4.99
N LEU A 6 4.65 -2.48 4.25
CA LEU A 6 5.01 -2.39 2.82
C LEU A 6 6.50 -2.66 2.57
N ARG A 7 7.38 -2.08 3.40
CA ARG A 7 8.84 -2.32 3.34
C ARG A 7 9.19 -3.79 3.57
N THR A 8 8.57 -4.40 4.57
CA THR A 8 8.83 -5.81 4.91
C THR A 8 8.29 -6.75 3.84
N PHE A 9 7.10 -6.46 3.33
CA PHE A 9 6.48 -7.22 2.25
C PHE A 9 7.32 -7.16 0.97
N GLN A 10 7.76 -5.97 0.55
CA GLN A 10 8.63 -5.81 -0.62
C GLN A 10 9.94 -6.60 -0.47
N ARG A 11 10.59 -6.55 0.71
CA ARG A 11 11.82 -7.31 0.96
C ARG A 11 11.63 -8.82 0.85
N LYS A 12 10.46 -9.33 1.25
CA LYS A 12 10.16 -10.76 1.28
C LYS A 12 9.66 -11.30 -0.06
N HIS A 13 8.85 -10.52 -0.76
CA HIS A 13 8.11 -10.96 -1.94
C HIS A 13 8.61 -10.36 -3.25
N HIS A 14 9.47 -9.33 -3.20
CA HIS A 14 9.99 -8.59 -4.36
C HIS A 14 8.93 -7.88 -5.22
N TYR A 15 7.68 -7.79 -4.74
CA TYR A 15 6.60 -7.00 -5.34
C TYR A 15 5.85 -6.20 -4.26
N MET A 16 5.00 -5.27 -4.69
CA MET A 16 4.16 -4.47 -3.79
C MET A 16 2.80 -5.15 -3.56
N PRO A 17 2.33 -5.25 -2.31
CA PRO A 17 1.07 -5.91 -2.01
C PRO A 17 -0.10 -5.14 -2.64
N SER A 18 -1.13 -5.86 -3.04
CA SER A 18 -2.42 -5.28 -3.42
C SER A 18 -3.19 -4.79 -2.18
N ILE A 19 -4.20 -3.95 -2.39
CA ILE A 19 -5.11 -3.52 -1.30
C ILE A 19 -5.77 -4.73 -0.62
N LYS A 20 -6.04 -5.80 -1.38
CA LYS A 20 -6.61 -7.04 -0.85
C LYS A 20 -5.62 -7.73 0.08
N GLU A 21 -4.39 -7.95 -0.36
CA GLU A 21 -3.33 -8.56 0.47
C GLU A 21 -3.07 -7.72 1.73
N MET A 22 -2.97 -6.39 1.59
CA MET A 22 -2.87 -5.49 2.73
C MET A 22 -4.03 -5.69 3.71
N ALA A 23 -5.27 -5.65 3.24
CA ALA A 23 -6.44 -5.77 4.09
C ALA A 23 -6.51 -7.12 4.82
N GLU A 24 -6.18 -8.21 4.12
CA GLU A 24 -6.19 -9.57 4.66
C GLU A 24 -5.07 -9.79 5.67
N GLU A 25 -3.83 -9.38 5.36
CA GLU A 25 -2.68 -9.62 6.24
C GLU A 25 -2.60 -8.66 7.42
N THR A 26 -3.06 -7.42 7.27
CA THR A 26 -3.06 -6.46 8.38
C THR A 26 -4.38 -6.47 9.17
N ALA A 27 -5.37 -7.27 8.76
CA ALA A 27 -6.74 -7.26 9.30
C ALA A 27 -7.40 -5.86 9.32
N ILE A 28 -7.02 -5.01 8.36
CA ILE A 28 -7.54 -3.64 8.22
C ILE A 28 -8.59 -3.63 7.10
N PRO A 29 -9.75 -2.97 7.27
CA PRO A 29 -10.71 -2.81 6.19
C PRO A 29 -10.08 -2.17 4.95
N ARG A 30 -10.46 -2.63 3.75
CA ARG A 30 -9.93 -2.09 2.48
C ARG A 30 -10.04 -0.56 2.38
N THR A 31 -11.12 0.02 2.88
CA THR A 31 -11.33 1.47 2.90
C THR A 31 -10.29 2.19 3.76
N ALA A 32 -9.92 1.62 4.90
CA ALA A 32 -8.88 2.16 5.77
C ALA A 32 -7.47 1.97 5.18
N VAL A 33 -7.23 0.88 4.44
CA VAL A 33 -5.98 0.70 3.66
C VAL A 33 -5.82 1.81 2.63
N VAL A 34 -6.86 2.08 1.83
CA VAL A 34 -6.85 3.17 0.84
C VAL A 34 -6.58 4.51 1.51
N TRP A 35 -7.30 4.82 2.60
CA TRP A 35 -7.09 6.05 3.35
C TRP A 35 -5.64 6.19 3.87
N HIS A 36 -5.05 5.11 4.39
CA HIS A 36 -3.65 5.11 4.80
C HIS A 36 -2.68 5.31 3.63
N LEU A 37 -2.93 4.70 2.47
CA LEU A 37 -2.10 4.90 1.28
C LEU A 37 -2.18 6.35 0.78
N GLU A 38 -3.36 6.98 0.82
CA GLU A 38 -3.51 8.40 0.50
C GLU A 38 -2.72 9.29 1.48
N LYS A 39 -2.76 9.00 2.78
CA LYS A 39 -1.95 9.71 3.78
C LYS A 39 -0.45 9.54 3.59
N LEU A 40 -0.01 8.35 3.19
CA LEU A 40 1.40 8.10 2.86
C LEU A 40 1.82 8.78 1.54
N ARG A 41 0.89 8.98 0.61
CA ARG A 41 1.13 9.73 -0.62
C ARG A 41 1.25 11.22 -0.33
N GLU A 42 0.36 11.77 0.50
CA GLU A 42 0.43 13.17 0.97
C GLU A 42 1.78 13.47 1.64
N SER A 43 2.34 12.52 2.39
CA SER A 43 3.65 12.66 3.03
C SER A 43 4.84 12.32 2.13
N ASN A 44 4.60 12.08 0.83
CA ASN A 44 5.61 11.73 -0.17
C ASN A 44 6.38 10.43 0.15
N ALA A 45 5.83 9.54 0.98
CA ALA A 45 6.45 8.26 1.36
C ALA A 45 6.16 7.14 0.36
N VAL A 46 5.00 7.21 -0.31
CA VAL A 46 4.61 6.25 -1.35
C VAL A 46 4.06 6.98 -2.57
N ASP A 47 4.28 6.39 -3.74
CA ASP A 47 3.57 6.74 -4.96
C ASP A 47 2.45 5.73 -5.15
N TYR A 48 1.21 6.18 -4.94
CA TYR A 48 0.01 5.36 -5.05
C TYR A 48 -0.96 6.00 -6.04
N GLU A 49 -1.25 5.28 -7.11
CA GLU A 49 -2.21 5.65 -8.13
C GLU A 49 -3.32 4.58 -8.20
N ASP A 50 -4.56 4.98 -7.90
CA ASP A 50 -5.75 4.14 -8.10
C ASP A 50 -6.46 4.60 -9.38
N GLY A 51 -5.84 4.30 -10.52
CA GLY A 51 -6.42 4.56 -11.82
C GLY A 51 -7.37 3.44 -12.25
N LYS A 52 -8.46 3.77 -12.95
CA LYS A 52 -9.40 2.80 -13.57
C LYS A 52 -8.72 1.77 -14.49
N LEU A 53 -7.49 2.04 -14.92
CA LEU A 53 -6.73 1.23 -15.90
C LEU A 53 -5.45 0.59 -15.32
N ALA A 54 -4.89 1.11 -14.23
CA ALA A 54 -3.71 0.56 -13.58
C ALA A 54 -3.65 0.98 -12.11
N ARG A 55 -3.40 0.02 -11.22
CA ARG A 55 -3.03 0.28 -9.83
C ARG A 55 -1.52 0.17 -9.71
N SER A 56 -0.85 1.28 -9.43
CA SER A 56 0.58 1.28 -9.14
C SER A 56 0.82 1.74 -7.71
N LEU A 57 1.53 0.91 -6.96
CA LEU A 57 2.10 1.25 -5.66
C LEU A 57 3.62 1.18 -5.77
N ARG A 58 4.32 2.22 -5.33
CA ARG A 58 5.78 2.28 -5.23
C ARG A 58 6.17 2.97 -3.93
N LEU A 59 7.27 2.55 -3.32
CA LEU A 59 7.89 3.28 -2.21
C LEU A 59 8.83 4.34 -2.78
N LYS A 60 8.93 5.51 -2.13
CA LYS A 60 9.96 6.51 -2.44
C LYS A 60 11.23 6.30 -1.62
#